data_AF-A0A0J6ELB8-F1
#
_entry.id   AF-A0A0J6ELB8-F1
#
_cell.length_a   1.000
_cell.length_b   1.000
_cell.length_c   1.000
_cell.angle_alpha   90.00
_cell.angle_beta   90.00
_cell.angle_gamma   90.00
#
_symmetry.space_group_name_H-M   'P 1'
#
loop_
_entity.id
_entity.type
_entity.pdbx_description
1 polymer ?
#
loop_
_entity_poly.entity_id
_entity_poly.type
_entity_poly.pdbx_seq_one_letter_code
_entity_poly.pdbx_strand_id
1 'polypeptide(L)'
;MDFWQDMSIEEIGEQMQRFVSHNWKKTLHDHYEELTKAFPELEDSTYGLYLDKLMPPAFESLEACGFKTTHDTKKSDFLIGKSLNFRHSIEKWGTEEQRSRVFWIVVRDRQNNPIGTLLFDFFHSHAGFNVPKAPKISVIRETERGNIVEAVKRMKETG
;
A
#
# COMPACT_ATOMS: atom_id res chain seq x y z
N MET A 1 -7.30 12.30 9.56
CA MET A 1 -5.90 11.82 9.54
C MET A 1 -5.09 12.97 10.03
N ASP A 2 -4.28 12.74 11.05
CA ASP A 2 -3.60 13.82 11.74
C ASP A 2 -2.12 13.66 11.44
N PHE A 3 -1.73 13.98 10.21
CA PHE A 3 -0.32 14.08 9.84
C PHE A 3 0.19 15.49 10.20
N TRP A 4 1.45 15.58 10.62
CA TRP A 4 2.15 16.85 10.85
C TRP A 4 3.60 16.76 10.36
N GLN A 5 4.30 17.88 10.38
CA GLN A 5 5.69 17.95 9.93
C GLN A 5 6.59 17.17 10.89
N ASP A 6 7.66 16.56 10.38
CA ASP A 6 8.71 15.89 11.17
C ASP A 6 8.28 14.65 11.96
N MET A 7 7.13 14.06 11.63
CA MET A 7 6.76 12.72 12.10
C MET A 7 7.82 11.67 11.74
N SER A 8 8.08 10.77 12.69
CA SER A 8 8.83 9.53 12.47
C SER A 8 8.09 8.58 11.53
N ILE A 9 8.81 7.62 10.95
CA ILE A 9 8.18 6.60 10.11
C ILE A 9 7.16 5.77 10.90
N GLU A 10 7.40 5.53 12.19
CA GLU A 10 6.51 4.82 13.09
C GLU A 10 5.18 5.56 13.30
N GLU A 11 5.22 6.86 13.54
CA GLU A 11 4.01 7.68 13.69
C GLU A 11 3.22 7.75 12.36
N ILE A 12 3.91 7.89 11.22
CA ILE A 12 3.28 7.86 9.90
C ILE A 12 2.59 6.50 9.67
N GLY A 13 3.27 5.40 10.01
CA GLY A 13 2.74 4.05 9.92
C GLY A 13 1.48 3.86 10.74
N GLU A 14 1.43 4.39 11.97
CA GLU A 14 0.26 4.32 12.83
C GLU A 14 -0.93 5.09 12.23
N GLN A 15 -0.71 6.33 11.76
CA GLN A 15 -1.78 7.12 11.13
C GLN A 15 -2.30 6.45 9.85
N MET A 16 -1.41 5.87 9.04
CA MET A 16 -1.77 5.13 7.84
C MET A 16 -2.56 3.85 8.19
N GLN A 17 -2.15 3.10 9.21
CA GLN A 17 -2.88 1.92 9.68
C GLN A 17 -4.28 2.31 10.17
N ARG A 18 -4.39 3.37 10.97
CA ARG A 18 -5.67 3.91 11.43
C ARG A 18 -6.54 4.25 10.23
N PHE A 19 -6.04 5.02 9.27
CA PHE A 19 -6.80 5.36 8.07
C PHE A 19 -7.33 4.13 7.33
N VAL A 20 -6.45 3.19 6.98
CA VAL A 20 -6.82 2.00 6.23
C VAL A 20 -7.84 1.16 7.00
N SER A 21 -7.62 0.91 8.30
CA SER A 21 -8.54 0.15 9.15
C SER A 21 -9.96 0.72 9.18
N HIS A 22 -10.11 2.04 9.17
CA HIS A 22 -11.42 2.69 9.21
C HIS A 22 -12.10 2.78 7.83
N ASN A 23 -11.33 2.85 6.74
CA ASN A 23 -11.87 3.20 5.43
C ASN A 23 -11.97 2.02 4.44
N TRP A 24 -11.21 0.93 4.63
CA TRP A 24 -11.14 -0.14 3.63
C TRP A 24 -12.50 -0.79 3.35
N LYS A 25 -13.24 -1.21 4.39
CA LYS A 25 -14.57 -1.85 4.20
C LYS A 25 -15.57 -0.91 3.58
N LYS A 26 -15.57 0.36 4.00
CA LYS A 26 -16.49 1.36 3.48
C LYS A 26 -16.21 1.61 2.00
N THR A 27 -14.95 1.84 1.63
CA THR A 27 -14.54 2.02 0.24
C THR A 27 -14.90 0.81 -0.61
N LEU A 28 -14.65 -0.40 -0.10
CA LEU A 28 -15.00 -1.63 -0.80
C LEU A 28 -16.51 -1.73 -1.02
N HIS A 29 -17.31 -1.43 0.02
CA HIS A 29 -18.76 -1.47 -0.05
C HIS A 29 -19.34 -0.44 -1.03
N ASP A 30 -18.89 0.82 -0.94
CA ASP A 30 -19.36 1.93 -1.77
C ASP A 30 -19.10 1.70 -3.27
N HIS A 31 -18.09 0.90 -3.60
CA HIS A 31 -17.67 0.63 -4.98
C HIS A 31 -17.82 -0.84 -5.38
N TYR A 32 -18.49 -1.66 -4.56
CA TYR A 32 -18.52 -3.10 -4.75
C TYR A 32 -19.12 -3.50 -6.11
N GLU A 33 -20.26 -2.92 -6.48
CA GLU A 33 -20.94 -3.24 -7.73
C GLU A 33 -20.10 -2.90 -8.96
N GLU A 34 -19.45 -1.73 -8.96
CA GLU A 34 -18.55 -1.29 -10.03
C GLU A 34 -17.37 -2.26 -10.18
N LEU A 35 -16.71 -2.60 -9.07
CA LEU A 35 -15.53 -3.45 -9.05
C LEU A 35 -15.86 -4.90 -9.42
N THR A 36 -16.95 -5.45 -8.89
CA THR A 36 -17.40 -6.81 -9.25
C THR A 36 -17.78 -6.92 -10.73
N LYS A 37 -18.37 -5.87 -11.32
CA LYS A 37 -18.66 -5.85 -12.76
C LYS A 37 -17.41 -5.76 -13.63
N ALA A 38 -16.37 -5.08 -13.16
CA ALA A 38 -15.11 -4.94 -13.88
C ALA A 38 -14.23 -6.20 -13.81
N PHE A 39 -14.36 -7.00 -12.74
CA PHE A 39 -13.49 -8.14 -12.50
C PHE A 39 -13.43 -9.20 -13.60
N PRO A 40 -14.52 -9.61 -14.27
CA PRO A 40 -14.44 -10.58 -15.36
C PRO A 40 -13.58 -10.14 -16.55
N GLU A 41 -13.38 -8.83 -16.73
CA GLU A 41 -12.58 -8.26 -17.82
C GLU A 41 -11.16 -7.90 -17.36
N LEU A 42 -11.04 -7.33 -16.16
CA LEU A 42 -9.78 -6.77 -15.67
C LEU A 42 -9.01 -7.69 -14.71
N GLU A 43 -9.66 -8.74 -14.21
CA GLU A 43 -9.12 -9.69 -13.24
C GLU A 43 -8.41 -8.95 -12.09
N ASP A 44 -7.16 -9.30 -11.80
CA ASP A 44 -6.35 -8.72 -10.73
C ASP A 44 -6.16 -7.20 -10.85
N SER A 45 -6.26 -6.63 -12.05
CA SER A 45 -6.15 -5.17 -12.25
C SER A 45 -7.30 -4.41 -11.57
N THR A 46 -8.43 -5.08 -11.30
CA THR A 46 -9.55 -4.54 -10.52
C THR A 46 -9.13 -4.14 -9.11
N TYR A 47 -8.17 -4.86 -8.51
CA TYR A 47 -7.64 -4.49 -7.20
C TYR A 47 -6.83 -3.19 -7.25
N GLY A 48 -6.21 -2.89 -8.39
CA GLY A 48 -5.63 -1.58 -8.67
C GLY A 48 -6.67 -0.47 -8.59
N LEU A 49 -7.81 -0.65 -9.26
CA LEU A 49 -8.93 0.30 -9.23
C LEU A 49 -9.49 0.50 -7.81
N TYR A 50 -9.58 -0.57 -7.03
CA TYR A 50 -9.98 -0.46 -5.63
C TYR A 50 -8.98 0.39 -4.82
N LEU A 51 -7.68 0.13 -4.98
CA LEU A 51 -6.63 0.86 -4.27
C LEU A 51 -6.53 2.33 -4.75
N ASP A 52 -6.85 2.62 -6.01
CA ASP A 52 -7.03 3.98 -6.54
C ASP A 52 -8.18 4.74 -5.87
N LYS A 53 -9.18 4.04 -5.32
CA LYS A 53 -10.27 4.68 -4.55
C LYS A 53 -9.91 4.81 -3.07
N LEU A 54 -9.16 3.85 -2.51
CA LEU A 54 -8.85 3.81 -1.07
C LEU A 54 -7.70 4.74 -0.67
N MET A 55 -6.57 4.68 -1.38
CA MET A 55 -5.31 5.19 -0.87
C MET A 55 -4.99 6.67 -1.15
N PRO A 56 -5.45 7.31 -2.25
CA PRO A 56 -5.05 8.69 -2.56
C PRO A 56 -5.26 9.70 -1.41
N PRO A 57 -6.39 9.69 -0.66
CA PRO A 57 -6.58 10.65 0.43
C PRO A 57 -5.49 10.58 1.52
N ALA A 58 -4.95 9.37 1.77
CA ALA A 58 -3.91 9.17 2.77
C ALA A 58 -2.55 9.69 2.30
N PHE A 59 -2.18 9.35 1.07
CA PHE A 59 -0.94 9.86 0.49
C PHE A 59 -0.97 11.37 0.26
N GLU A 60 -2.11 11.92 -0.16
CA GLU A 60 -2.28 13.37 -0.33
C GLU A 60 -2.14 14.13 0.99
N SER A 61 -2.73 13.60 2.07
CA SER A 61 -2.61 14.22 3.39
C SER A 61 -1.17 14.16 3.89
N LEU A 62 -0.46 13.06 3.66
CA LEU A 62 0.94 12.91 4.01
C LEU A 62 1.85 13.86 3.19
N GLU A 63 1.59 13.98 1.89
CA GLU A 63 2.30 14.89 0.99
C GLU A 63 2.02 16.36 1.29
N ALA A 64 0.82 16.71 1.73
CA ALA A 64 0.46 18.06 2.19
C ALA A 64 1.27 18.48 3.43
N CYS A 65 1.72 17.53 4.25
CA CYS A 65 2.64 17.77 5.36
C CYS A 65 4.11 17.89 4.89
N GLY A 66 4.40 17.70 3.60
CA GLY A 66 5.70 17.89 2.97
C GLY A 66 6.58 16.64 2.93
N PHE A 67 6.03 15.47 3.27
CA PHE A 67 6.68 14.20 2.97
C PHE A 67 6.54 13.88 1.48
N LYS A 68 7.41 13.01 0.98
CA LYS A 68 7.34 12.48 -0.38
C LYS A 68 7.22 10.96 -0.33
N THR A 69 6.24 10.45 -1.07
CA THR A 69 5.95 9.01 -1.17
C THR A 69 6.15 8.45 -2.56
N THR A 70 6.29 9.32 -3.55
CA THR A 70 6.58 8.96 -4.94
C THR A 70 8.09 8.90 -5.16
N HIS A 71 8.55 7.77 -5.69
CA HIS A 71 9.94 7.56 -6.08
C HIS A 71 10.25 8.21 -7.45
N ASP A 72 11.51 8.15 -7.89
CA ASP A 72 11.85 8.32 -9.31
C ASP A 72 11.17 7.22 -10.14
N THR A 73 9.94 7.51 -10.57
CA THR A 73 9.12 6.62 -11.39
C THR A 73 9.70 6.56 -12.79
N LYS A 74 9.88 5.36 -13.32
CA LYS A 74 10.21 5.16 -14.73
C LYS A 74 8.92 5.20 -15.56
N LYS A 75 9.02 5.56 -16.85
CA LYS A 75 7.86 5.52 -17.77
C LYS A 75 7.20 4.13 -17.86
N SER A 76 7.94 3.07 -17.55
CA SER A 76 7.47 1.68 -17.52
C SER A 76 6.88 1.25 -16.18
N ASP A 77 6.91 2.12 -15.15
CA ASP A 77 6.39 1.77 -13.83
C ASP A 77 4.87 1.82 -13.85
N PHE A 78 4.23 0.81 -13.24
CA PHE A 78 2.79 0.75 -13.04
C PHE A 78 2.48 1.16 -11.60
N LEU A 79 1.84 2.32 -11.46
CA LEU A 79 1.46 2.91 -10.17
C LEU A 79 -0.07 2.81 -9.99
N ILE A 80 -0.47 2.42 -8.79
CA ILE A 80 -1.86 2.41 -8.32
C ILE A 80 -1.93 3.11 -6.96
N GLY A 81 -3.13 3.49 -6.53
CA GLY A 81 -3.36 4.14 -5.25
C GLY A 81 -2.46 5.35 -5.04
N LYS A 82 -2.15 6.11 -6.10
CA LYS A 82 -1.19 7.24 -6.15
C LYS A 82 0.30 6.87 -6.00
N SER A 83 0.66 6.07 -5.00
CA SER A 83 2.08 5.86 -4.63
C SER A 83 2.52 4.39 -4.58
N LEU A 84 1.62 3.43 -4.85
CA LEU A 84 1.94 2.00 -4.83
C LEU A 84 2.49 1.56 -6.19
N ASN A 85 3.79 1.31 -6.26
CA ASN A 85 4.47 0.90 -7.49
C ASN A 85 4.65 -0.62 -7.53
N PHE A 86 4.20 -1.29 -8.60
CA PHE A 86 4.33 -2.74 -8.74
C PHE A 86 5.78 -3.24 -8.75
N ARG A 87 6.73 -2.44 -9.27
CA ARG A 87 8.17 -2.73 -9.20
C ARG A 87 8.67 -2.81 -7.76
N HIS A 88 7.96 -2.15 -6.84
CA HIS A 88 8.21 -2.11 -5.42
C HIS A 88 7.18 -2.96 -4.65
N SER A 89 6.91 -4.16 -5.16
CA SER A 89 6.03 -5.13 -4.49
C SER A 89 6.50 -6.57 -4.64
N ILE A 90 6.07 -7.43 -3.71
CA ILE A 90 6.22 -8.89 -3.80
C ILE A 90 4.88 -9.55 -3.47
N GLU A 91 4.43 -10.46 -4.33
CA GLU A 91 3.24 -11.27 -4.14
C GLU A 91 3.64 -12.75 -4.10
N LYS A 92 3.68 -13.34 -2.90
CA LYS A 92 4.17 -14.73 -2.72
C LYS A 92 3.46 -15.53 -1.64
N TRP A 93 2.67 -14.90 -0.77
CA TRP A 93 2.17 -15.55 0.45
C TRP A 93 0.65 -15.70 0.44
N GLY A 94 0.12 -16.68 1.17
CA GLY A 94 -1.32 -16.96 1.23
C GLY A 94 -1.80 -18.00 0.20
N THR A 95 -3.08 -18.36 0.29
CA THR A 95 -3.76 -19.22 -0.69
C THR A 95 -4.25 -18.40 -1.89
N GLU A 96 -4.90 -19.04 -2.85
CA GLU A 96 -5.49 -18.35 -4.00
C GLU A 96 -6.58 -17.35 -3.60
N GLU A 97 -7.33 -17.65 -2.54
CA GLU A 97 -8.43 -16.84 -2.02
C GLU A 97 -7.97 -15.73 -1.05
N GLN A 98 -6.71 -15.80 -0.62
CA GLN A 98 -6.13 -14.87 0.36
C GLN A 98 -4.67 -14.54 0.03
N ARG A 99 -4.38 -14.35 -1.25
CA ARG A 99 -3.06 -13.95 -1.72
C ARG A 99 -2.68 -12.62 -1.10
N SER A 100 -1.43 -12.54 -0.65
CA SER A 100 -0.84 -11.34 -0.07
C SER A 100 0.21 -10.77 -1.01
N ARG A 101 0.03 -9.48 -1.31
CA ARG A 101 0.98 -8.62 -2.00
C ARG A 101 1.44 -7.52 -1.05
N VAL A 102 2.74 -7.47 -0.81
CA VAL A 102 3.35 -6.42 0.02
C VAL A 102 3.98 -5.39 -0.91
N PHE A 103 3.48 -4.16 -0.87
CA PHE A 103 4.12 -3.00 -1.47
C PHE A 103 5.04 -2.33 -0.45
N TRP A 104 6.11 -1.68 -0.92
CA TRP A 104 6.93 -0.82 -0.07
C TRP A 104 7.11 0.57 -0.67
N ILE A 105 7.14 1.56 0.21
CA ILE A 105 7.26 2.97 -0.13
C ILE A 105 8.31 3.59 0.79
N VAL A 106 9.42 4.06 0.23
CA VAL A 106 10.39 4.83 1.01
C VAL A 106 9.84 6.24 1.19
N VAL A 107 9.59 6.62 2.44
CA VAL A 107 9.10 7.96 2.76
C VAL A 107 10.30 8.88 2.94
N ARG A 108 10.22 10.06 2.33
CA ARG A 108 11.24 11.11 2.47
C ARG A 108 10.66 12.35 3.13
N ASP A 109 11.48 13.04 3.91
CA ASP A 109 11.15 14.35 4.46
C ASP A 109 11.19 15.46 3.39
N ARG A 110 10.96 16.70 3.81
CA ARG A 110 10.98 17.90 2.94
C ARG A 110 12.36 18.15 2.34
N GLN A 111 13.41 17.82 3.07
CA GLN A 111 14.81 17.91 2.67
C GLN A 111 15.23 16.73 1.79
N ASN A 112 14.29 15.84 1.44
CA ASN A 112 14.49 14.65 0.62
C ASN A 112 15.31 13.54 1.30
N ASN A 113 15.52 13.60 2.61
CA ASN A 113 16.16 12.53 3.36
C ASN A 113 15.18 11.38 3.56
N PRO A 114 15.60 10.12 3.33
CA PRO A 114 14.73 8.98 3.58
C PRO A 114 14.62 8.75 5.10
N ILE A 115 13.39 8.74 5.61
CA ILE A 115 13.12 8.59 7.06
C ILE A 115 12.71 7.17 7.44
N GLY A 116 12.44 6.33 6.44
CA GLY A 116 12.06 4.93 6.60
C GLY A 116 11.19 4.45 5.45
N THR A 117 10.63 3.25 5.61
CA THR A 117 9.81 2.60 4.58
C THR A 117 8.49 2.13 5.17
N LEU A 118 7.39 2.49 4.51
CA LEU A 118 6.06 1.92 4.75
C LEU A 118 5.94 0.62 3.98
N LEU A 119 5.45 -0.43 4.65
CA LEU A 119 5.06 -1.70 4.06
C LEU A 119 3.53 -1.79 4.06
N PHE A 120 2.94 -1.95 2.89
CA PHE A 120 1.50 -2.10 2.70
C PHE A 120 1.19 -3.54 2.27
N ASP A 121 0.71 -4.36 3.20
CA ASP A 121 0.33 -5.75 2.96
C ASP A 121 -1.15 -5.83 2.59
N PHE A 122 -1.40 -6.11 1.31
CA PHE A 122 -2.73 -6.18 0.72
C PHE A 122 -3.13 -7.63 0.45
N PHE A 123 -4.32 -8.00 0.93
CA PHE A 123 -4.88 -9.34 0.78
C PHE A 123 -6.00 -9.32 -0.26
N HIS A 124 -5.95 -10.25 -1.21
CA HIS A 124 -6.94 -10.37 -2.29
C HIS A 124 -7.11 -11.83 -2.73
N SER A 125 -8.12 -12.08 -3.56
CA SER A 125 -8.47 -13.41 -4.08
C SER A 125 -8.30 -13.46 -5.60
N HIS A 126 -7.63 -14.49 -6.12
CA HIS A 126 -7.60 -14.75 -7.57
C HIS A 126 -8.81 -15.58 -8.04
N ALA A 127 -9.51 -16.27 -7.13
CA ALA A 127 -10.69 -17.07 -7.46
C ALA A 127 -11.94 -16.22 -7.80
N GLY A 128 -11.90 -14.92 -7.52
CA GLY A 128 -13.01 -13.98 -7.67
C GLY A 128 -12.75 -12.68 -6.92
N PHE A 129 -13.45 -11.60 -7.29
CA PHE A 129 -13.27 -10.30 -6.65
C PHE A 129 -13.62 -10.33 -5.17
N ASN A 130 -12.60 -10.35 -4.31
CA ASN A 130 -12.77 -10.32 -2.87
C ASN A 130 -11.52 -9.75 -2.19
N VAL A 131 -11.74 -8.92 -1.17
CA VAL A 131 -10.70 -8.39 -0.27
C VAL A 131 -10.93 -9.01 1.11
N PRO A 132 -10.34 -10.19 1.40
CA PRO A 132 -10.74 -11.04 2.52
C PRO A 132 -10.38 -10.47 3.89
N LYS A 133 -9.41 -9.55 3.97
CA LYS A 133 -8.88 -8.99 5.21
C LYS A 133 -8.53 -7.52 5.03
N ALA A 134 -8.54 -6.79 6.14
CA ALA A 134 -8.03 -5.43 6.18
C ALA A 134 -6.56 -5.40 5.73
N PRO A 135 -6.16 -4.45 4.85
CA PRO A 135 -4.76 -4.27 4.56
C PRO A 135 -4.00 -3.87 5.83
N LYS A 136 -2.77 -4.35 5.95
CA LYS A 136 -1.91 -4.09 7.10
C LYS A 136 -0.79 -3.13 6.72
N ILE A 137 -0.52 -2.17 7.60
CA ILE A 137 0.63 -1.30 7.53
C ILE A 137 1.68 -1.79 8.51
N SER A 138 2.91 -1.83 8.06
CA SER A 138 4.07 -2.01 8.90
C SER A 138 5.14 -1.02 8.46
N VAL A 139 6.15 -0.81 9.31
CA VAL A 139 7.22 0.15 9.06
C VAL A 139 8.56 -0.50 9.32
N ILE A 140 9.55 -0.09 8.55
CA ILE A 140 10.94 -0.47 8.74
C ILE A 140 11.82 0.76 8.52
N ARG A 141 13.03 0.76 9.10
CA ARG A 141 13.97 1.89 8.98
C ARG A 141 14.84 1.78 7.74
N GLU A 142 14.91 0.59 7.16
CA GLU A 142 15.65 0.28 5.96
C GLU A 142 15.04 1.00 4.75
N THR A 143 15.89 1.69 4.01
CA THR A 143 15.50 2.52 2.84
C THR A 143 16.13 2.02 1.54
N GLU A 144 17.08 1.09 1.66
CA GLU A 144 17.75 0.43 0.54
C GLU A 144 16.98 -0.80 0.07
N ARG A 145 16.75 -0.90 -1.25
CA ARG A 145 15.89 -1.92 -1.86
C ARG A 145 16.23 -3.35 -1.41
N GLY A 146 17.51 -3.71 -1.39
CA GLY A 146 17.93 -5.06 -0.99
C GLY A 146 17.51 -5.39 0.45
N ASN A 147 17.73 -4.45 1.36
CA ASN A 147 17.40 -4.62 2.78
C ASN A 147 15.89 -4.62 3.01
N ILE A 148 15.14 -3.80 2.27
CA ILE A 148 13.67 -3.78 2.31
C ILE A 148 13.11 -5.14 1.87
N VAL A 149 13.60 -5.69 0.76
CA VAL A 149 13.15 -7.00 0.26
C VAL A 149 13.38 -8.10 1.29
N GLU A 150 14.54 -8.13 1.94
CA GLU A 150 14.82 -9.11 3.00
C GLU A 150 13.96 -8.87 4.25
N ALA A 151 13.69 -7.62 4.61
CA ALA A 151 12.78 -7.31 5.72
C ALA A 151 11.34 -7.78 5.43
N VAL A 152 10.84 -7.57 4.20
CA VAL A 152 9.51 -8.05 3.77
C VAL A 152 9.43 -9.57 3.86
N LYS A 153 10.46 -10.30 3.41
CA LYS A 153 10.49 -11.77 3.51
C LYS A 153 10.42 -12.22 4.98
N ARG A 154 11.28 -11.66 5.84
CA ARG A 154 11.27 -11.99 7.28
C ARG A 154 9.91 -11.72 7.92
N MET A 155 9.31 -10.54 7.65
CA MET A 155 7.98 -10.18 8.17
C MET A 155 6.92 -11.23 7.84
N LYS A 156 7.00 -11.85 6.66
CA LYS A 156 6.04 -12.85 6.19
C LYS A 156 6.39 -14.29 6.57
N GLU A 157 7.63 -14.56 6.98
CA GLU A 157 8.07 -15.86 7.49
C GLU A 157 7.81 -16.02 8.99
N THR A 158 7.75 -14.91 9.74
CA THR A 158 7.56 -14.93 11.20
C THR A 158 6.13 -14.71 11.67
N GLY A 159 5.16 -14.56 10.76
CA GLY A 159 3.75 -14.26 11.06
C GLY A 159 2.80 -15.30 10.51
#